data_AF-A0A7G4A497-F1
#
_entry.id   AF-A0A7G4A497-F1
#
_cell.length_a   1.000
_cell.length_b   1.000
_cell.length_c   1.000
_cell.angle_alpha   90.00
_cell.angle_beta   90.00
_cell.angle_gamma   90.00
#
_symmetry.space_group_name_H-M   'P 1'
#
loop_
_entity.id
_entity.type
_entity.pdbx_description
1 polymer ?
#
loop_
_entity_poly.entity_id
_entity_poly.type
_entity_poly.pdbx_seq_one_letter_code
_entity_poly.pdbx_strand_id
1 'polypeptide(L)'
;MTDKKMEQPLGVHRNTLFSNTTDTSTASSKDRLKDFDAKKQDAWLEFSKKVIHELGERASSFPKVPPEVHKDIHCPPDMLRSQVGCTYAWLADKRREVAKALKHGPLRHQFGLINKAGFVSTDDFNLSKDLPTQKNMIYAHLSDLIHQNRENVEVKGYPDKSSEGTKYTITIKMTDDERELAHKKNAASESPFIEDDVVLTITFNDYGKDDSRTSIVIDHRFTPFAEDYRDKSSYFQVQFELIDPYFQACFNWEPAQDINDFLVNAGKLAYSLARLQPVGRGNSAIVEWMIRGLAEAKNIELGPFNHNELGWDFKAFLTPDINEYARWFAEKAFTKCTLTERESLKNA
;
A
#
# COMPACT_ATOMS: atom_id res chain seq x y z
N MET A 1 -61.22 3.74 -2.06
CA MET A 1 -60.73 4.79 -2.97
C MET A 1 -59.73 5.60 -2.19
N THR A 2 -58.46 5.29 -2.39
CA THR A 2 -57.31 5.77 -1.61
C THR A 2 -56.69 6.96 -2.33
N ASP A 3 -56.57 8.06 -1.61
CA ASP A 3 -55.96 9.30 -2.08
C ASP A 3 -54.48 9.10 -2.43
N LYS A 4 -54.13 9.51 -3.65
CA LYS A 4 -52.75 9.62 -4.14
C LYS A 4 -52.02 10.70 -3.34
N LYS A 5 -51.01 10.31 -2.56
CA LYS A 5 -49.94 11.22 -2.15
C LYS A 5 -48.90 11.27 -3.27
N MET A 6 -48.66 12.48 -3.77
CA MET A 6 -47.62 12.81 -4.75
C MET A 6 -46.24 12.40 -4.23
N GLU A 7 -45.54 11.57 -4.99
CA GLU A 7 -44.09 11.41 -4.87
C GLU A 7 -43.44 12.69 -5.43
N GLN A 8 -42.80 13.46 -4.55
CA GLN A 8 -41.79 14.42 -4.98
C GLN A 8 -40.51 13.63 -5.31
N PRO A 9 -39.80 13.98 -6.40
CA PRO A 9 -38.56 13.31 -6.75
C PRO A 9 -37.50 13.69 -5.72
N LEU A 10 -37.08 12.73 -4.90
CA LEU A 10 -35.90 12.87 -4.05
C LEU A 10 -34.70 13.15 -4.96
N GLY A 11 -34.08 14.31 -4.72
CA GLY A 11 -32.95 14.80 -5.48
C GLY A 11 -31.81 13.80 -5.56
N VAL A 12 -31.20 13.73 -6.73
CA VAL A 12 -30.01 12.94 -7.03
C VAL A 12 -28.82 13.59 -6.33
N HIS A 13 -28.43 13.08 -5.15
CA HIS A 13 -27.13 13.39 -4.54
C HIS A 13 -26.16 12.23 -4.79
N ARG A 14 -25.04 12.54 -5.43
CA ARG A 14 -23.98 11.62 -5.85
C ARG A 14 -23.10 11.27 -4.64
N ASN A 15 -23.21 10.01 -4.21
CA ASN A 15 -22.55 9.44 -3.04
C ASN A 15 -21.40 8.53 -3.47
N THR A 16 -20.17 8.96 -3.19
CA THR A 16 -18.94 8.18 -3.39
C THR A 16 -17.86 8.68 -2.40
N LEU A 17 -16.93 7.81 -2.00
CA LEU A 17 -16.42 7.58 -0.62
C LEU A 17 -17.52 7.25 0.44
N PHE A 18 -18.80 7.36 0.06
CA PHE A 18 -20.01 7.01 0.81
C PHE A 18 -20.78 5.87 0.14
N SER A 19 -20.32 4.62 0.23
CA SER A 19 -21.20 3.48 -0.08
C SER A 19 -22.11 3.20 1.12
N ASN A 20 -23.42 3.46 0.96
CA ASN A 20 -24.47 3.03 1.90
C ASN A 20 -24.75 1.53 1.74
N THR A 21 -23.78 0.69 2.08
CA THR A 21 -24.12 -0.64 2.56
C THR A 21 -23.58 -0.76 3.96
N THR A 22 -24.36 -1.33 4.86
CA THR A 22 -23.97 -1.71 6.22
C THR A 22 -22.78 -2.68 6.26
N ASP A 23 -22.22 -3.03 5.09
CA ASP A 23 -21.15 -3.99 4.86
C ASP A 23 -19.82 -3.36 4.39
N THR A 24 -19.72 -2.04 4.19
CA THR A 24 -18.50 -1.42 3.64
C THR A 24 -17.53 -0.94 4.71
N SER A 25 -16.49 -1.75 4.93
CA SER A 25 -15.27 -1.35 5.62
C SER A 25 -14.17 -1.00 4.62
N THR A 26 -13.27 -0.11 5.02
CA THR A 26 -12.08 0.32 4.26
C THR A 26 -10.91 -0.65 4.35
N ALA A 27 -11.06 -1.81 4.98
CA ALA A 27 -10.00 -2.81 4.94
C ALA A 27 -9.83 -3.33 3.51
N SER A 28 -8.57 -3.43 3.06
CA SER A 28 -8.20 -4.07 1.80
C SER A 28 -8.57 -5.56 1.76
N SER A 29 -8.77 -6.16 2.93
CA SER A 29 -9.12 -7.56 3.13
C SER A 29 -10.28 -7.72 4.12
N LYS A 30 -11.24 -8.60 3.78
CA LYS A 30 -12.34 -9.01 4.69
C LYS A 30 -11.84 -9.67 5.97
N ASP A 31 -10.75 -10.42 5.89
CA ASP A 31 -10.21 -11.15 7.04
C ASP A 31 -9.58 -10.21 8.09
N ARG A 32 -9.17 -9.00 7.66
CA ARG A 32 -8.53 -8.00 8.51
C ARG A 32 -9.53 -7.13 9.27
N LEU A 33 -10.84 -7.26 9.00
CA LEU A 33 -11.88 -6.49 9.68
C LEU A 33 -11.87 -6.69 11.21
N LYS A 34 -11.52 -7.91 11.64
CA LYS A 34 -11.41 -8.29 13.06
C LYS A 34 -10.33 -7.52 13.82
N ASP A 35 -9.36 -6.94 13.11
CA ASP A 35 -8.25 -6.19 13.71
C ASP A 35 -8.65 -4.76 14.09
N PHE A 36 -9.84 -4.31 13.67
CA PHE A 36 -10.32 -2.96 13.89
C PHE A 36 -11.56 -2.93 14.78
N ASP A 37 -11.66 -1.90 15.60
CA ASP A 37 -12.82 -1.64 16.43
C ASP A 37 -13.95 -1.08 15.56
N ALA A 38 -14.92 -1.93 15.22
CA ALA A 38 -16.04 -1.56 14.36
C ALA A 38 -16.81 -0.32 14.86
N LYS A 39 -16.80 -0.04 16.18
CA LYS A 39 -17.43 1.15 16.76
C LYS A 39 -16.74 2.46 16.39
N LYS A 40 -15.54 2.39 15.80
CA LYS A 40 -14.73 3.54 15.37
C LYS A 40 -14.68 3.70 13.86
N GLN A 41 -15.41 2.88 13.11
CA GLN A 41 -15.39 2.92 11.65
C GLN A 41 -15.81 4.29 11.10
N ASP A 42 -16.87 4.88 11.64
CA ASP A 42 -17.34 6.20 11.21
C ASP A 42 -16.28 7.28 11.44
N ALA A 43 -15.67 7.29 12.63
CA ALA A 43 -14.59 8.22 12.95
C ALA A 43 -13.36 8.01 12.05
N TRP A 44 -13.01 6.76 11.74
CA TRP A 44 -11.93 6.44 10.80
C TRP A 44 -12.22 6.99 9.40
N LEU A 45 -13.46 6.84 8.91
CA LEU A 45 -13.89 7.36 7.61
C LEU A 45 -13.82 8.89 7.58
N GLU A 46 -14.28 9.57 8.62
CA GLU A 46 -14.17 11.03 8.73
C GLU A 46 -12.72 11.51 8.73
N PHE A 47 -11.85 10.89 9.54
CA PHE A 47 -10.42 11.19 9.54
C PHE A 47 -9.79 10.95 8.16
N SER A 48 -10.10 9.81 7.54
CA SER A 48 -9.57 9.46 6.22
C SER A 48 -9.97 10.47 5.17
N LYS A 49 -11.25 10.85 5.12
CA LYS A 49 -11.75 11.87 4.18
C LYS A 49 -11.02 13.20 4.37
N LYS A 50 -10.82 13.63 5.62
CA LYS A 50 -10.08 14.86 5.92
C LYS A 50 -8.63 14.79 5.48
N VAL A 51 -7.93 13.68 5.74
CA VAL A 51 -6.53 13.48 5.33
C VAL A 51 -6.39 13.46 3.82
N ILE A 52 -7.29 12.77 3.11
CA ILE A 52 -7.29 12.70 1.64
C ILE A 52 -7.51 14.11 1.04
N HIS A 53 -8.46 14.87 1.58
CA HIS A 53 -8.74 16.23 1.12
C HIS A 53 -7.55 17.17 1.37
N GLU A 54 -6.99 17.20 2.58
CA GLU A 54 -5.82 18.01 2.93
C GLU A 54 -4.59 17.64 2.10
N LEU A 55 -4.46 16.37 1.66
CA LEU A 55 -3.37 15.97 0.78
C LEU A 55 -3.47 16.69 -0.57
N GLY A 56 -4.65 16.78 -1.16
CA GLY A 56 -4.87 17.46 -2.44
C GLY A 56 -4.45 18.94 -2.42
N GLU A 57 -4.66 19.61 -1.28
CA GLU A 57 -4.26 21.01 -1.08
C GLU A 57 -2.74 21.16 -0.92
N ARG A 58 -2.08 20.20 -0.26
CA ARG A 58 -0.67 20.32 0.13
C ARG A 58 0.30 19.74 -0.89
N ALA A 59 -0.09 18.69 -1.61
CA ALA A 59 0.81 17.91 -2.46
C ALA A 59 1.56 18.80 -3.49
N SER A 60 0.90 19.81 -4.05
CA SER A 60 1.50 20.74 -5.03
C SER A 60 2.60 21.65 -4.47
N SER A 61 2.59 21.89 -3.16
CA SER A 61 3.62 22.70 -2.48
C SER A 61 4.90 21.90 -2.17
N PHE A 62 4.82 20.57 -2.18
CA PHE A 62 5.96 19.70 -1.95
C PHE A 62 6.85 19.59 -3.20
N PRO A 63 8.19 19.47 -3.05
CA PRO A 63 8.97 19.56 -1.81
C PRO A 63 9.38 21.01 -1.45
N LYS A 64 8.93 22.02 -2.21
CA LYS A 64 9.33 23.43 -1.99
C LYS A 64 9.00 23.94 -0.59
N VAL A 65 7.87 23.49 -0.04
CA VAL A 65 7.46 23.72 1.35
C VAL A 65 7.32 22.35 2.03
N PRO A 66 8.40 21.78 2.57
CA PRO A 66 8.35 20.46 3.21
C PRO A 66 7.33 20.41 4.35
N PRO A 67 6.71 19.25 4.62
CA PRO A 67 5.80 19.11 5.75
C PRO A 67 6.56 19.20 7.07
N GLU A 68 5.97 19.89 8.04
CA GLU A 68 6.36 19.77 9.43
C GLU A 68 5.79 18.46 9.99
N VAL A 69 6.68 17.53 10.35
CA VAL A 69 6.31 16.23 10.91
C VAL A 69 6.79 16.10 12.35
N HIS A 70 6.10 15.30 13.16
CA HIS A 70 6.48 15.09 14.56
C HIS A 70 7.86 14.43 14.64
N LYS A 71 8.77 14.96 15.47
CA LYS A 71 10.15 14.44 15.59
C LYS A 71 10.24 12.95 15.90
N ASP A 72 9.24 12.42 16.59
CA ASP A 72 9.16 11.03 17.01
C ASP A 72 8.62 10.07 15.94
N ILE A 73 8.32 10.52 14.70
CA ILE A 73 8.09 9.62 13.55
C ILE A 73 9.39 9.15 12.87
N HIS A 74 10.54 9.69 13.30
CA HIS A 74 11.87 9.39 12.77
C HIS A 74 12.03 9.63 11.27
N CYS A 75 11.39 10.67 10.73
CA CYS A 75 11.54 11.03 9.32
C CYS A 75 13.01 11.41 9.00
N PRO A 76 13.69 10.70 8.10
CA PRO A 76 14.99 11.10 7.60
C PRO A 76 14.87 12.43 6.86
N PRO A 77 15.78 13.40 7.07
CA PRO A 77 15.74 14.68 6.36
C PRO A 77 15.73 14.52 4.83
N ASP A 78 16.46 13.52 4.32
CA ASP A 78 16.59 13.31 2.88
C ASP A 78 15.32 12.76 2.22
N MET A 79 14.40 12.18 3.02
CA MET A 79 13.05 11.82 2.53
C MET A 79 12.27 13.06 2.08
N LEU A 80 12.56 14.24 2.65
CA LEU A 80 11.85 15.48 2.36
C LEU A 80 12.38 16.22 1.12
N ARG A 81 13.30 15.60 0.37
CA ARG A 81 13.88 16.19 -0.85
C ARG A 81 13.01 15.98 -2.10
N SER A 82 12.07 15.04 -2.09
CA SER A 82 11.19 14.72 -3.22
C SER A 82 9.71 14.96 -2.88
N GLN A 83 8.89 15.17 -3.91
CA GLN A 83 7.45 15.40 -3.71
C GLN A 83 6.76 14.15 -3.13
N VAL A 84 7.07 12.97 -3.65
CA VAL A 84 6.55 11.70 -3.13
C VAL A 84 7.04 11.41 -1.71
N GLY A 85 8.29 11.72 -1.38
CA GLY A 85 8.84 11.52 -0.04
C GLY A 85 8.22 12.47 1.00
N CYS A 86 8.05 13.75 0.66
CA CYS A 86 7.26 14.70 1.47
C CYS A 86 5.83 14.22 1.68
N THR A 87 5.16 13.79 0.60
CA THR A 87 3.78 13.29 0.65
C THR A 87 3.67 12.09 1.59
N TYR A 88 4.59 11.13 1.46
CA TYR A 88 4.62 9.96 2.33
C TYR A 88 4.90 10.33 3.80
N ALA A 89 5.89 11.19 4.06
CA ALA A 89 6.23 11.62 5.42
C ALA A 89 5.05 12.32 6.12
N TRP A 90 4.35 13.19 5.40
CA TRP A 90 3.15 13.85 5.90
C TRP A 90 2.03 12.85 6.22
N LEU A 91 1.77 11.89 5.32
CA LEU A 91 0.77 10.84 5.55
C LEU A 91 1.14 9.91 6.70
N ALA A 92 2.43 9.60 6.89
CA ALA A 92 2.91 8.82 8.02
C ALA A 92 2.65 9.55 9.34
N ASP A 93 2.88 10.86 9.37
CA ASP A 93 2.55 11.71 10.51
C ASP A 93 1.04 11.71 10.80
N LYS A 94 0.20 11.91 9.78
CA LYS A 94 -1.27 11.81 9.90
C LYS A 94 -1.74 10.45 10.35
N ARG A 95 -1.12 9.38 9.86
CA ARG A 95 -1.43 8.01 10.27
C ARG A 95 -1.22 7.83 11.77
N ARG A 96 -0.18 8.43 12.31
CA ARG A 96 0.14 8.42 13.73
C ARG A 96 -0.84 9.23 14.56
N GLU A 97 -1.19 10.44 14.12
CA GLU A 97 -2.24 11.26 14.76
C GLU A 97 -3.56 10.49 14.88
N VAL A 98 -4.02 9.91 13.78
CA VAL A 98 -5.28 9.15 13.72
C VAL A 98 -5.20 7.89 14.59
N ALA A 99 -4.08 7.16 14.60
CA ALA A 99 -3.90 5.99 15.46
C ALA A 99 -4.01 6.35 16.96
N LYS A 100 -3.45 7.50 17.36
CA LYS A 100 -3.55 8.01 18.73
C LYS A 100 -4.99 8.41 19.06
N ALA A 101 -5.65 9.17 18.18
CA ALA A 101 -7.03 9.62 18.37
C ALA A 101 -8.00 8.44 18.52
N LEU A 102 -7.89 7.43 17.66
CA LEU A 102 -8.74 6.25 17.67
C LEU A 102 -8.29 5.16 18.67
N LYS A 103 -7.18 5.38 19.38
CA LYS A 103 -6.61 4.44 20.35
C LYS A 103 -6.39 3.04 19.76
N HIS A 104 -5.85 2.95 18.54
CA HIS A 104 -5.55 1.65 17.91
C HIS A 104 -4.58 0.84 18.77
N GLY A 105 -4.89 -0.43 19.05
CA GLY A 105 -4.03 -1.30 19.88
C GLY A 105 -3.84 -2.67 19.24
N PRO A 106 -2.83 -3.45 19.68
CA PRO A 106 -1.68 -3.03 20.50
C PRO A 106 -0.71 -2.11 19.73
N LEU A 107 0.26 -1.49 20.43
CA LEU A 107 1.36 -0.73 19.82
C LEU A 107 0.96 0.55 19.05
N ARG A 108 -0.03 1.28 19.55
CA ARG A 108 -0.55 2.55 19.01
C ARG A 108 0.52 3.56 18.55
N HIS A 109 1.66 3.58 19.24
CA HIS A 109 2.74 4.53 19.01
C HIS A 109 3.62 4.16 17.81
N GLN A 110 3.50 2.94 17.28
CA GLN A 110 4.26 2.43 16.14
C GLN A 110 3.64 2.77 14.79
N PHE A 111 2.37 3.18 14.75
CA PHE A 111 1.72 3.59 13.50
C PHE A 111 2.39 4.83 12.94
N GLY A 112 2.81 4.76 11.68
CA GLY A 112 3.48 5.87 10.99
C GLY A 112 4.94 6.10 11.41
N LEU A 113 5.52 5.23 12.26
CA LEU A 113 6.95 5.31 12.57
C LEU A 113 7.75 4.84 11.35
N ILE A 114 8.58 5.72 10.80
CA ILE A 114 9.48 5.39 9.72
C ILE A 114 10.59 4.48 10.23
N ASN A 115 10.90 3.46 9.44
CA ASN A 115 11.88 2.45 9.78
C ASN A 115 13.29 3.06 9.84
N LYS A 116 14.03 2.72 10.89
CA LYS A 116 15.45 3.08 11.04
C LYS A 116 16.33 2.01 10.39
N ALA A 117 17.60 2.34 10.14
CA ALA A 117 18.57 1.35 9.69
C ALA A 117 18.60 0.10 10.59
N GLY A 118 18.73 -1.06 9.97
CA GLY A 118 18.68 -2.38 10.61
C GLY A 118 17.27 -2.88 10.95
N PHE A 119 16.21 -2.10 10.72
CA PHE A 119 14.84 -2.55 10.96
C PHE A 119 14.31 -3.41 9.80
N VAL A 120 13.66 -4.53 10.14
CA VAL A 120 12.91 -5.41 9.23
C VAL A 120 11.44 -5.37 9.62
N SER A 121 10.57 -5.14 8.64
CA SER A 121 9.14 -5.36 8.82
C SER A 121 8.80 -6.81 8.46
N THR A 122 8.03 -7.48 9.32
CA THR A 122 7.58 -8.86 9.08
C THR A 122 6.08 -8.95 9.27
N ASP A 123 5.42 -9.60 8.33
CA ASP A 123 4.00 -9.93 8.36
C ASP A 123 3.84 -11.46 8.47
N ASP A 124 3.25 -11.95 9.55
CA ASP A 124 3.11 -13.38 9.88
C ASP A 124 1.62 -13.74 10.00
N PHE A 125 1.18 -14.69 9.16
CA PHE A 125 -0.21 -15.10 9.08
C PHE A 125 -0.37 -16.62 8.99
N ASN A 126 -1.27 -17.14 9.81
CA ASN A 126 -1.84 -18.45 9.60
C ASN A 126 -2.97 -18.38 8.57
N LEU A 127 -2.94 -19.18 7.51
CA LEU A 127 -3.92 -19.02 6.43
C LEU A 127 -5.34 -19.38 6.86
N SER A 128 -5.50 -20.38 7.73
CA SER A 128 -6.82 -20.86 8.16
C SER A 128 -7.42 -20.00 9.29
N LYS A 129 -6.58 -19.45 10.17
CA LYS A 129 -7.00 -18.63 11.31
C LYS A 129 -7.05 -17.14 10.97
N ASP A 130 -6.05 -16.66 10.24
CA ASP A 130 -5.85 -15.22 10.02
C ASP A 130 -6.43 -14.74 8.70
N LEU A 131 -6.41 -15.58 7.66
CA LEU A 131 -6.83 -15.22 6.30
C LEU A 131 -7.84 -16.23 5.68
N PRO A 132 -8.89 -16.68 6.40
CA PRO A 132 -9.73 -17.78 5.96
C PRO A 132 -10.45 -17.54 4.64
N THR A 133 -10.86 -16.30 4.34
CA THR A 133 -11.56 -15.99 3.08
C THR A 133 -10.64 -15.86 1.88
N GLN A 134 -9.36 -15.55 2.10
CA GLN A 134 -8.36 -15.39 1.03
C GLN A 134 -7.38 -16.56 0.87
N LYS A 135 -7.38 -17.52 1.80
CA LYS A 135 -6.42 -18.64 1.82
C LYS A 135 -6.27 -19.34 0.48
N ASN A 136 -7.37 -19.51 -0.26
CA ASN A 136 -7.38 -20.23 -1.53
C ASN A 136 -6.60 -19.48 -2.63
N MET A 137 -6.77 -18.15 -2.70
CA MET A 137 -6.07 -17.31 -3.66
C MET A 137 -4.59 -17.18 -3.29
N ILE A 138 -4.28 -17.03 -2.00
CA ILE A 138 -2.91 -17.00 -1.50
C ILE A 138 -2.18 -18.31 -1.84
N TYR A 139 -2.81 -19.45 -1.54
CA TYR A 139 -2.23 -20.77 -1.82
C TYR A 139 -1.99 -20.98 -3.32
N ALA A 140 -2.92 -20.56 -4.17
CA ALA A 140 -2.74 -20.62 -5.62
C ALA A 140 -1.55 -19.78 -6.09
N HIS A 141 -1.44 -18.53 -5.61
CA HIS A 141 -0.31 -17.66 -5.93
C HIS A 141 1.04 -18.20 -5.44
N LEU A 142 1.09 -18.76 -4.23
CA LEU A 142 2.29 -19.40 -3.70
C LEU A 142 2.67 -20.63 -4.52
N SER A 143 1.68 -21.44 -4.91
CA SER A 143 1.89 -22.60 -5.78
C SER A 143 2.46 -22.16 -7.12
N ASP A 144 1.93 -21.10 -7.73
CA ASP A 144 2.45 -20.56 -8.98
C ASP A 144 3.91 -20.09 -8.83
N LEU A 145 4.25 -19.39 -7.74
CA LEU A 145 5.63 -18.97 -7.46
C LEU A 145 6.59 -20.16 -7.29
N ILE A 146 6.13 -21.25 -6.68
CA ILE A 146 6.95 -22.44 -6.46
C ILE A 146 7.23 -23.20 -7.76
N HIS A 147 6.24 -23.28 -8.66
CA HIS A 147 6.31 -24.12 -9.86
C HIS A 147 6.75 -23.36 -11.11
N GLN A 148 6.59 -22.03 -11.15
CA GLN A 148 7.04 -21.21 -12.28
C GLN A 148 8.51 -20.84 -12.09
N ASN A 149 9.35 -21.24 -13.04
CA ASN A 149 10.73 -20.78 -13.08
C ASN A 149 10.77 -19.34 -13.59
N ARG A 150 10.86 -18.37 -12.67
CA ARG A 150 11.02 -16.94 -12.98
C ARG A 150 12.46 -16.53 -12.65
N GLU A 151 13.09 -15.79 -13.55
CA GLU A 151 14.50 -15.41 -13.44
C GLU A 151 14.85 -14.67 -12.14
N ASN A 152 13.94 -13.82 -11.65
CA ASN A 152 14.12 -13.03 -10.43
C ASN A 152 13.46 -13.65 -9.19
N VAL A 153 13.12 -14.95 -9.21
CA VAL A 153 12.53 -15.66 -8.07
C VAL A 153 13.33 -16.92 -7.77
N GLU A 154 13.90 -16.99 -6.58
CA GLU A 154 14.57 -18.20 -6.08
C GLU A 154 13.66 -18.95 -5.11
N VAL A 155 13.48 -20.26 -5.33
CA VAL A 155 12.67 -21.11 -4.47
C VAL A 155 13.52 -22.23 -3.89
N LYS A 156 13.51 -22.37 -2.55
CA LYS A 156 14.15 -23.47 -1.83
C LYS A 156 13.13 -24.18 -0.96
N GLY A 157 12.92 -25.47 -1.22
CA GLY A 157 12.01 -26.33 -0.47
C GLY A 157 12.78 -27.27 0.47
N TYR A 158 12.31 -27.39 1.70
CA TYR A 158 12.87 -28.28 2.71
C TYR A 158 11.73 -29.07 3.36
N PRO A 159 11.86 -30.39 3.54
CA PRO A 159 10.93 -31.12 4.40
C PRO A 159 10.93 -30.46 5.78
N ASP A 160 9.75 -30.27 6.36
CA ASP A 160 9.69 -29.84 7.76
C ASP A 160 10.29 -30.91 8.69
N LYS A 161 10.65 -30.54 9.92
CA LYS A 161 11.25 -31.45 10.91
C LYS A 161 10.44 -32.74 11.14
N SER A 162 9.12 -32.70 10.96
CA SER A 162 8.25 -33.89 11.06
C SER A 162 8.07 -34.66 9.75
N SER A 163 8.56 -34.15 8.61
CA SER A 163 8.28 -34.65 7.25
C SER A 163 6.79 -34.65 6.85
N GLU A 164 5.92 -34.02 7.64
CA GLU A 164 4.47 -33.93 7.37
C GLU A 164 4.09 -32.74 6.48
N GLY A 165 5.05 -31.88 6.15
CA GLY A 165 4.87 -30.72 5.29
C GLY A 165 6.20 -30.26 4.68
N THR A 166 6.12 -29.26 3.81
CA THR A 166 7.28 -28.65 3.16
C THR A 166 7.38 -27.19 3.55
N LYS A 167 8.54 -26.76 4.02
CA LYS A 167 8.87 -25.36 4.20
C LYS A 167 9.52 -24.83 2.94
N TYR A 168 8.90 -23.85 2.31
CA TYR A 168 9.46 -23.12 1.18
C TYR A 168 10.01 -21.77 1.64
N THR A 169 11.19 -21.41 1.15
CA THR A 169 11.70 -20.04 1.14
C THR A 169 11.68 -19.56 -0.30
N ILE A 170 10.86 -18.55 -0.58
CA ILE A 170 10.69 -17.92 -1.88
C ILE A 170 11.30 -16.52 -1.77
N THR A 171 12.42 -16.28 -2.44
CA THR A 171 13.13 -15.01 -2.45
C THR A 171 12.85 -14.29 -3.76
N ILE A 172 12.19 -13.13 -3.68
CA ILE A 172 11.95 -12.26 -4.83
C ILE A 172 13.06 -11.22 -4.89
N LYS A 173 13.76 -11.16 -6.01
CA LYS A 173 14.86 -10.25 -6.27
C LYS A 173 14.47 -9.15 -7.25
N MET A 174 15.23 -8.06 -7.20
CA MET A 174 15.22 -7.03 -8.24
C MET A 174 15.61 -7.66 -9.58
N THR A 175 15.04 -7.18 -10.67
CA THR A 175 15.58 -7.47 -12.00
C THR A 175 16.96 -6.83 -12.17
N ASP A 176 17.71 -7.26 -13.18
CA ASP A 176 19.03 -6.68 -13.48
C ASP A 176 18.93 -5.17 -13.75
N ASP A 177 17.90 -4.74 -14.49
CA ASP A 177 17.64 -3.32 -14.79
C ASP A 177 17.32 -2.51 -13.52
N GLU A 178 16.47 -3.07 -12.64
CA GLU A 178 16.13 -2.44 -11.36
C GLU A 178 17.36 -2.30 -10.47
N ARG A 179 18.20 -3.35 -10.42
CA ARG A 179 19.45 -3.38 -9.64
C ARG A 179 20.45 -2.35 -10.17
N GLU A 180 20.65 -2.28 -11.49
CA GLU A 180 21.56 -1.30 -12.09
C GLU A 180 21.09 0.14 -11.83
N LEU A 181 19.80 0.40 -11.99
CA LEU A 181 19.25 1.73 -11.73
C LEU A 181 19.36 2.13 -10.25
N ALA A 182 19.06 1.22 -9.33
CA ALA A 182 19.21 1.43 -7.90
C ALA A 182 20.67 1.70 -7.53
N HIS A 183 21.60 0.89 -8.07
CA HIS A 183 23.03 1.05 -7.85
C HIS A 183 23.53 2.42 -8.31
N LYS A 184 23.16 2.83 -9.53
CA LYS A 184 23.55 4.13 -10.08
C LYS A 184 23.08 5.30 -9.20
N LYS A 185 21.85 5.24 -8.68
CA LYS A 185 21.31 6.28 -7.79
C LYS A 185 21.97 6.25 -6.41
N ASN A 186 22.22 5.06 -5.86
CA ASN A 186 22.91 4.90 -4.58
C ASN A 186 24.34 5.44 -4.63
N ALA A 187 25.11 5.07 -5.65
CA ALA A 187 26.48 5.54 -5.85
C ALA A 187 26.58 7.06 -6.07
N ALA A 188 25.52 7.69 -6.59
CA ALA A 188 25.43 9.13 -6.78
C ALA A 188 24.92 9.89 -5.54
N SER A 189 24.50 9.19 -4.49
CA SER A 189 23.90 9.80 -3.29
C SER A 189 24.94 10.33 -2.30
N GLU A 190 24.52 11.26 -1.43
CA GLU A 190 25.41 11.87 -0.42
C GLU A 190 25.83 10.89 0.68
N SER A 191 25.04 9.85 0.94
CA SER A 191 25.33 8.83 1.96
C SER A 191 24.89 7.46 1.46
N PRO A 192 25.71 6.81 0.60
CA PRO A 192 25.41 5.51 0.05
C PRO A 192 25.14 4.44 1.12
N PHE A 193 24.30 3.47 0.79
CA PHE A 193 23.90 2.37 1.67
C PHE A 193 24.36 1.02 1.16
N ILE A 194 24.43 0.05 2.08
CA ILE A 194 24.75 -1.34 1.75
C ILE A 194 23.64 -1.91 0.87
N GLU A 195 24.02 -2.29 -0.35
CA GLU A 195 23.10 -2.82 -1.34
C GLU A 195 22.71 -4.27 -1.05
N ASP A 196 21.49 -4.61 -1.46
CA ASP A 196 20.88 -5.92 -1.40
C ASP A 196 19.94 -6.01 -2.61
N ASP A 197 19.96 -7.14 -3.31
CA ASP A 197 19.10 -7.41 -4.46
C ASP A 197 17.76 -8.03 -4.05
N VAL A 198 17.63 -8.49 -2.80
CA VAL A 198 16.39 -9.06 -2.27
C VAL A 198 15.37 -7.95 -2.01
N VAL A 199 14.19 -8.12 -2.61
CA VAL A 199 13.04 -7.22 -2.41
C VAL A 199 12.14 -7.74 -1.30
N LEU A 200 11.90 -9.05 -1.30
CA LEU A 200 10.98 -9.72 -0.38
C LEU A 200 11.42 -11.17 -0.18
N THR A 201 11.32 -11.66 1.05
CA THR A 201 11.44 -13.10 1.33
C THR A 201 10.12 -13.61 1.88
N ILE A 202 9.58 -14.65 1.28
CA ILE A 202 8.37 -15.32 1.73
C ILE A 202 8.76 -16.70 2.28
N THR A 203 8.48 -16.93 3.55
CA THR A 203 8.50 -18.27 4.13
C THR A 203 7.10 -18.85 4.10
N PHE A 204 6.90 -19.94 3.37
CA PHE A 204 5.63 -20.64 3.30
C PHE A 204 5.77 -22.02 3.94
N ASN A 205 5.05 -22.24 5.04
CA ASN A 205 4.97 -23.54 5.70
C ASN A 205 3.75 -24.28 5.12
N ASP A 206 3.99 -25.20 4.18
CA ASP A 206 2.95 -25.94 3.48
C ASP A 206 2.70 -27.30 4.13
N TYR A 207 1.58 -27.40 4.85
CA TYR A 207 1.06 -28.67 5.38
C TYR A 207 -0.21 -29.11 4.63
N GLY A 208 -0.51 -28.45 3.49
CA GLY A 208 -1.75 -28.60 2.77
C GLY A 208 -2.72 -27.43 3.01
N LYS A 209 -3.48 -27.11 1.96
CA LYS A 209 -4.38 -25.94 1.88
C LYS A 209 -5.39 -25.79 3.02
N ASP A 210 -5.85 -26.90 3.57
CA ASP A 210 -6.86 -26.92 4.66
C ASP A 210 -6.26 -27.25 6.03
N ASP A 211 -4.94 -27.46 6.12
CA ASP A 211 -4.27 -27.73 7.39
C ASP A 211 -4.15 -26.44 8.21
N SER A 212 -4.46 -26.55 9.50
CA SER A 212 -4.38 -25.43 10.45
C SER A 212 -2.97 -24.94 10.74
N ARG A 213 -1.93 -25.67 10.34
CA ARG A 213 -0.52 -25.30 10.48
C ARG A 213 0.00 -24.50 9.28
N THR A 214 -0.75 -24.48 8.18
CA THR A 214 -0.33 -23.79 6.95
C THR A 214 -0.28 -22.28 7.18
N SER A 215 0.91 -21.70 7.00
CA SER A 215 1.19 -20.31 7.33
C SER A 215 2.14 -19.66 6.33
N ILE A 216 2.07 -18.34 6.25
CA ILE A 216 2.95 -17.50 5.44
C ILE A 216 3.59 -16.45 6.35
N VAL A 217 4.90 -16.26 6.18
CA VAL A 217 5.65 -15.13 6.76
C VAL A 217 6.25 -14.35 5.62
N ILE A 218 6.06 -13.03 5.62
CA ILE A 218 6.55 -12.10 4.62
C ILE A 218 7.56 -11.19 5.31
N ASP A 219 8.82 -11.36 4.97
CA ASP A 219 9.91 -10.51 5.43
C ASP A 219 10.20 -9.46 4.35
N HIS A 220 9.94 -8.21 4.69
CA HIS A 220 10.30 -7.07 3.86
C HIS A 220 11.80 -6.83 3.89
N ARG A 221 12.32 -6.21 2.83
CA ARG A 221 13.71 -5.74 2.81
C ARG A 221 13.99 -4.88 4.04
N PHE A 222 15.08 -5.20 4.74
CA PHE A 222 15.52 -4.39 5.87
C PHE A 222 15.93 -2.98 5.40
N THR A 223 15.73 -1.97 6.24
CA THR A 223 16.29 -0.64 5.96
C THR A 223 17.82 -0.70 6.12
N PRO A 224 18.62 -0.51 5.07
CA PRO A 224 20.05 -0.73 5.14
C PRO A 224 20.79 0.37 5.90
N PHE A 225 21.90 -0.01 6.53
CA PHE A 225 22.90 0.93 7.04
C PHE A 225 23.60 1.64 5.89
N ALA A 226 24.24 2.78 6.20
CA ALA A 226 25.23 3.36 5.30
C ALA A 226 26.40 2.39 5.06
N GLU A 227 27.16 2.58 3.98
CA GLU A 227 28.35 1.75 3.69
C GLU A 227 29.41 1.78 4.80
N ASP A 228 29.46 2.87 5.56
CA ASP A 228 30.31 3.02 6.74
C ASP A 228 29.62 2.62 8.06
N TYR A 229 28.52 1.87 7.97
CA TYR A 229 27.74 1.31 9.08
C TYR A 229 27.08 2.36 10.00
N ARG A 230 26.95 3.61 9.56
CA ARG A 230 26.13 4.60 10.26
C ARG A 230 24.64 4.35 10.07
N ASP A 231 23.85 4.74 11.07
CA ASP A 231 22.38 4.63 11.07
C ASP A 231 21.69 5.52 10.02
N LYS A 232 22.39 6.53 9.49
CA LYS A 232 21.86 7.50 8.53
C LYS A 232 22.39 7.19 7.14
N SER A 233 21.49 6.96 6.19
CA SER A 233 21.81 6.74 4.79
C SER A 233 20.79 7.44 3.88
N SER A 234 21.13 7.56 2.60
CA SER A 234 20.25 8.08 1.55
C SER A 234 19.25 7.04 1.03
N TYR A 235 19.05 5.91 1.74
CA TYR A 235 18.19 4.81 1.30
C TYR A 235 16.79 5.27 0.91
N PHE A 236 16.06 5.92 1.81
CA PHE A 236 14.71 6.37 1.50
C PHE A 236 14.68 7.40 0.38
N GLN A 237 15.65 8.32 0.32
CA GLN A 237 15.74 9.27 -0.79
C GLN A 237 15.81 8.53 -2.12
N VAL A 238 16.75 7.58 -2.26
CA VAL A 238 16.92 6.79 -3.49
C VAL A 238 15.66 5.99 -3.82
N GLN A 239 15.03 5.33 -2.84
CA GLN A 239 13.80 4.57 -3.06
C GLN A 239 12.64 5.47 -3.53
N PHE A 240 12.46 6.64 -2.91
CA PHE A 240 11.43 7.58 -3.33
C PHE A 240 11.72 8.20 -4.70
N GLU A 241 12.98 8.43 -5.07
CA GLU A 241 13.33 8.86 -6.42
C GLU A 241 13.03 7.80 -7.49
N LEU A 242 13.13 6.51 -7.15
CA LEU A 242 12.75 5.40 -8.06
C LEU A 242 11.23 5.32 -8.25
N ILE A 243 10.46 5.71 -7.23
CA ILE A 243 8.98 5.68 -7.23
C ILE A 243 8.38 6.95 -7.84
N ASP A 244 9.10 8.07 -7.76
CA ASP A 244 8.63 9.40 -8.18
C ASP A 244 8.02 9.43 -9.59
N PRO A 245 8.54 8.74 -10.62
CA PRO A 245 7.90 8.75 -11.94
C PRO A 245 6.43 8.31 -11.93
N TYR A 246 6.06 7.32 -11.11
CA TYR A 246 4.68 6.83 -11.01
C TYR A 246 3.81 7.83 -10.24
N PHE A 247 4.36 8.43 -9.18
CA PHE A 247 3.70 9.49 -8.44
C PHE A 247 3.43 10.70 -9.33
N GLN A 248 4.43 11.18 -10.08
CA GLN A 248 4.32 12.29 -11.00
C GLN A 248 3.33 12.01 -12.12
N ALA A 249 3.27 10.78 -12.63
CA ALA A 249 2.28 10.40 -13.64
C ALA A 249 0.83 10.52 -13.11
N CYS A 250 0.59 10.13 -11.85
CA CYS A 250 -0.71 10.31 -11.20
C CYS A 250 -0.99 11.79 -10.90
N PHE A 251 0.00 12.50 -10.35
CA PHE A 251 -0.11 13.89 -9.91
C PHE A 251 -0.30 14.87 -11.08
N ASN A 252 0.28 14.57 -12.25
CA ASN A 252 0.15 15.38 -13.46
C ASN A 252 -0.87 14.81 -14.46
N TRP A 253 -1.66 13.82 -14.06
CA TRP A 253 -2.72 13.29 -14.91
C TRP A 253 -3.73 14.39 -15.25
N GLU A 254 -4.20 14.43 -16.49
CA GLU A 254 -5.15 15.39 -17.01
C GLU A 254 -6.42 14.70 -17.54
N PRO A 255 -7.61 15.35 -17.48
CA PRO A 255 -8.88 14.75 -17.90
C PRO A 255 -8.95 14.23 -19.35
N ALA A 256 -8.03 14.65 -20.22
CA ALA A 256 -7.92 14.18 -21.60
C ALA A 256 -7.22 12.81 -21.73
N GLN A 257 -6.55 12.35 -20.68
CA GLN A 257 -5.87 11.04 -20.64
C GLN A 257 -6.84 9.95 -20.21
N ASP A 258 -6.50 8.68 -20.45
CA ASP A 258 -7.31 7.55 -20.00
C ASP A 258 -7.19 7.42 -18.46
N ILE A 259 -8.32 7.18 -17.77
CA ILE A 259 -8.31 6.85 -16.34
C ILE A 259 -7.49 5.58 -16.08
N ASN A 260 -7.42 4.67 -17.05
CA ASN A 260 -6.60 3.47 -16.95
C ASN A 260 -5.10 3.81 -16.81
N ASP A 261 -4.62 4.87 -17.46
CA ASP A 261 -3.22 5.32 -17.33
C ASP A 261 -2.93 5.81 -15.91
N PHE A 262 -3.88 6.52 -15.29
CA PHE A 262 -3.81 6.89 -13.87
C PHE A 262 -3.74 5.63 -13.00
N LEU A 263 -4.67 4.69 -13.20
CA LEU A 263 -4.79 3.50 -12.38
C LEU A 263 -3.58 2.57 -12.48
N VAL A 264 -2.99 2.42 -13.67
CA VAL A 264 -1.74 1.66 -13.85
C VAL A 264 -0.60 2.29 -13.07
N ASN A 265 -0.42 3.61 -13.14
CA ASN A 265 0.64 4.28 -12.37
C ASN A 265 0.36 4.25 -10.86
N ALA A 266 -0.90 4.38 -10.44
CA ALA A 266 -1.31 4.19 -9.05
C ALA A 266 -1.01 2.75 -8.57
N GLY A 267 -1.19 1.76 -9.43
CA GLY A 267 -0.80 0.37 -9.17
C GLY A 267 0.71 0.21 -8.99
N LYS A 268 1.53 0.82 -9.84
CA LYS A 268 2.99 0.81 -9.69
C LYS A 268 3.43 1.48 -8.38
N LEU A 269 2.82 2.61 -8.04
CA LEU A 269 3.04 3.29 -6.77
C LEU A 269 2.66 2.41 -5.57
N ALA A 270 1.47 1.79 -5.59
CA ALA A 270 1.00 0.88 -4.55
C ALA A 270 1.95 -0.29 -4.35
N TYR A 271 2.39 -0.90 -5.46
CA TYR A 271 3.30 -2.03 -5.47
C TYR A 271 4.64 -1.73 -4.81
N SER A 272 5.28 -0.65 -5.26
CA SER A 272 6.59 -0.24 -4.75
C SER A 272 6.51 0.09 -3.26
N LEU A 273 5.47 0.80 -2.82
CA LEU A 273 5.31 1.16 -1.41
C LEU A 273 4.90 -0.01 -0.51
N ALA A 274 4.10 -0.96 -1.01
CA ALA A 274 3.79 -2.20 -0.28
C ALA A 274 5.06 -2.99 0.02
N ARG A 275 5.93 -3.15 -0.98
CA ARG A 275 7.18 -3.91 -0.83
C ARG A 275 8.22 -3.19 0.01
N LEU A 276 8.41 -1.89 -0.25
CA LEU A 276 9.34 -1.05 0.50
C LEU A 276 8.99 -0.97 1.99
N GLN A 277 7.69 -0.96 2.31
CA GLN A 277 7.16 -0.90 3.68
C GLN A 277 7.89 0.14 4.56
N PRO A 278 7.89 1.45 4.21
CA PRO A 278 8.71 2.45 4.90
C PRO A 278 8.42 2.63 6.39
N VAL A 279 7.25 2.18 6.85
CA VAL A 279 6.83 2.20 8.25
C VAL A 279 6.53 0.79 8.75
N GLY A 280 6.86 0.49 10.00
CA GLY A 280 6.61 -0.83 10.58
C GLY A 280 5.13 -1.14 10.80
N ARG A 281 4.26 -0.13 10.93
CA ARG A 281 2.79 -0.31 11.05
C ARG A 281 2.01 0.78 10.33
N GLY A 282 0.97 0.37 9.61
CA GLY A 282 -0.01 1.27 8.99
C GLY A 282 0.28 1.68 7.56
N ASN A 283 1.25 1.03 6.89
CA ASN A 283 1.62 1.34 5.49
C ASN A 283 0.42 1.25 4.53
N SER A 284 -0.39 0.18 4.59
CA SER A 284 -1.52 0.02 3.68
C SER A 284 -2.49 1.22 3.70
N ALA A 285 -2.76 1.78 4.88
CA ALA A 285 -3.61 2.97 5.00
C ALA A 285 -2.95 4.25 4.45
N ILE A 286 -1.63 4.40 4.64
CA ILE A 286 -0.86 5.52 4.08
C ILE A 286 -0.92 5.48 2.55
N VAL A 287 -0.67 4.31 1.96
CA VAL A 287 -0.70 4.10 0.51
C VAL A 287 -2.11 4.33 -0.04
N GLU A 288 -3.14 3.83 0.64
CA GLU A 288 -4.53 4.08 0.25
C GLU A 288 -4.86 5.58 0.27
N TRP A 289 -4.54 6.30 1.35
CA TRP A 289 -4.76 7.74 1.42
C TRP A 289 -3.99 8.50 0.33
N MET A 290 -2.77 8.06 0.01
CA MET A 290 -1.99 8.66 -1.07
C MET A 290 -2.69 8.51 -2.42
N ILE A 291 -3.08 7.29 -2.78
CA ILE A 291 -3.72 7.00 -4.07
C ILE A 291 -5.08 7.69 -4.18
N ARG A 292 -5.89 7.63 -3.11
CA ARG A 292 -7.19 8.30 -3.08
C ARG A 292 -7.07 9.82 -3.13
N GLY A 293 -6.06 10.41 -2.47
CA GLY A 293 -5.87 11.87 -2.50
C GLY A 293 -5.37 12.37 -3.86
N LEU A 294 -4.50 11.59 -4.52
CA LEU A 294 -4.13 11.85 -5.92
C LEU A 294 -5.34 11.75 -6.84
N ALA A 295 -6.21 10.75 -6.64
CA ALA A 295 -7.43 10.58 -7.43
C ALA A 295 -8.43 11.72 -7.19
N GLU A 296 -8.70 12.10 -5.93
CA GLU A 296 -9.61 13.19 -5.56
C GLU A 296 -9.17 14.51 -6.21
N ALA A 297 -7.88 14.85 -6.15
CA ALA A 297 -7.32 16.05 -6.79
C ALA A 297 -7.56 16.08 -8.32
N LYS A 298 -7.74 14.91 -8.93
CA LYS A 298 -8.02 14.73 -10.36
C LYS A 298 -9.48 14.49 -10.69
N ASN A 299 -10.38 14.63 -9.72
CA ASN A 299 -11.81 14.35 -9.89
C ASN A 299 -12.05 12.90 -10.33
N ILE A 300 -11.18 11.99 -9.87
CA ILE A 300 -11.32 10.55 -10.04
C ILE A 300 -11.88 9.99 -8.74
N GLU A 301 -13.02 9.35 -8.84
CA GLU A 301 -13.64 8.62 -7.76
C GLU A 301 -13.21 7.15 -7.81
N LEU A 302 -12.51 6.73 -6.77
CA LEU A 302 -12.18 5.32 -6.55
C LEU A 302 -13.22 4.70 -5.62
N GLY A 303 -13.92 3.67 -6.09
CA GLY A 303 -14.85 2.89 -5.28
C GLY A 303 -14.17 2.12 -4.13
N PRO A 304 -14.91 1.28 -3.40
CA PRO A 304 -14.32 0.37 -2.44
C PRO A 304 -13.40 -0.64 -3.14
N PHE A 305 -12.46 -1.20 -2.37
CA PHE A 305 -11.68 -2.34 -2.85
C PHE A 305 -12.58 -3.54 -3.15
N ASN A 306 -12.23 -4.30 -4.19
CA ASN A 306 -12.97 -5.47 -4.59
C ASN A 306 -12.63 -6.66 -3.68
N HIS A 307 -13.47 -6.93 -2.69
CA HIS A 307 -13.27 -8.06 -1.77
C HIS A 307 -13.55 -9.46 -2.36
N ASN A 308 -13.78 -9.57 -3.68
CA ASN A 308 -13.75 -10.86 -4.38
C ASN A 308 -12.35 -11.18 -4.93
N GLU A 309 -11.45 -10.21 -4.89
CA GLU A 309 -10.06 -10.36 -5.27
C GLU A 309 -9.18 -10.45 -4.01
N LEU A 310 -7.92 -10.81 -4.20
CA LEU A 310 -6.92 -10.78 -3.14
C LEU A 310 -6.68 -9.32 -2.71
N GLY A 311 -6.52 -9.09 -1.40
CA GLY A 311 -6.14 -7.79 -0.86
C GLY A 311 -4.92 -7.24 -1.60
N TRP A 312 -4.98 -5.97 -1.98
CA TRP A 312 -4.01 -5.39 -2.91
C TRP A 312 -2.56 -5.46 -2.39
N ASP A 313 -2.37 -5.37 -1.09
CA ASP A 313 -1.07 -5.51 -0.44
C ASP A 313 -0.53 -6.95 -0.56
N PHE A 314 -1.34 -7.96 -0.23
CA PHE A 314 -0.99 -9.36 -0.49
C PHE A 314 -0.72 -9.65 -1.97
N LYS A 315 -1.51 -9.05 -2.85
CA LYS A 315 -1.32 -9.21 -4.29
C LYS A 315 0.02 -8.62 -4.74
N ALA A 316 0.47 -7.52 -4.15
CA ALA A 316 1.79 -6.94 -4.41
C ALA A 316 2.94 -7.84 -3.90
N PHE A 317 2.75 -8.50 -2.75
CA PHE A 317 3.73 -9.45 -2.21
C PHE A 317 3.90 -10.68 -3.10
N LEU A 318 2.79 -11.17 -3.67
CA LEU A 318 2.75 -12.45 -4.38
C LEU A 318 2.86 -12.34 -5.92
N THR A 319 3.04 -11.13 -6.46
CA THR A 319 3.17 -10.91 -7.92
C THR A 319 4.54 -10.30 -8.24
N PRO A 320 5.56 -11.07 -8.66
CA PRO A 320 6.93 -10.57 -8.83
C PRO A 320 7.11 -9.45 -9.86
N ASP A 321 6.23 -9.38 -10.86
CA ASP A 321 6.30 -8.38 -11.93
C ASP A 321 5.37 -7.18 -11.62
N ILE A 322 5.95 -5.98 -11.61
CA ILE A 322 5.23 -4.74 -11.30
C ILE A 322 4.16 -4.40 -12.34
N ASN A 323 4.37 -4.73 -13.61
CA ASN A 323 3.43 -4.42 -14.70
C ASN A 323 2.25 -5.41 -14.71
N GLU A 324 2.47 -6.67 -14.36
CA GLU A 324 1.43 -7.66 -14.09
C GLU A 324 0.56 -7.19 -12.92
N TYR A 325 1.17 -6.77 -11.81
CA TYR A 325 0.44 -6.21 -10.68
C TYR A 325 -0.32 -4.94 -11.05
N ALA A 326 0.31 -3.99 -11.75
CA ALA A 326 -0.30 -2.71 -12.07
C ALA A 326 -1.52 -2.84 -13.00
N ARG A 327 -1.47 -3.77 -13.95
CA ARG A 327 -2.64 -4.12 -14.79
C ARG A 327 -3.77 -4.72 -13.94
N TRP A 328 -3.45 -5.68 -13.08
CA TRP A 328 -4.43 -6.22 -12.14
C TRP A 328 -5.03 -5.11 -11.26
N PHE A 329 -4.21 -4.18 -10.77
CA PHE A 329 -4.66 -3.11 -9.90
C PHE A 329 -5.66 -2.20 -10.62
N ALA A 330 -5.36 -1.82 -11.86
CA ALA A 330 -6.24 -0.99 -12.67
C ALA A 330 -7.56 -1.67 -13.03
N GLU A 331 -7.53 -2.97 -13.32
CA GLU A 331 -8.71 -3.72 -13.77
C GLU A 331 -9.59 -4.22 -12.61
N LYS A 332 -8.98 -4.55 -11.46
CA LYS A 332 -9.61 -5.43 -10.47
C LYS A 332 -9.53 -4.95 -9.02
N ALA A 333 -8.63 -4.03 -8.66
CA ALA A 333 -8.47 -3.65 -7.26
C ALA A 333 -9.71 -2.95 -6.69
N PHE A 334 -10.42 -2.17 -7.50
CA PHE A 334 -11.62 -1.44 -7.09
C PHE A 334 -12.87 -2.00 -7.76
N THR A 335 -14.02 -1.93 -7.10
CA THR A 335 -15.29 -2.37 -7.69
C THR A 335 -15.78 -1.43 -8.80
N LYS A 336 -15.34 -0.17 -8.78
CA LYS A 336 -15.71 0.86 -9.74
C LYS A 336 -14.72 2.03 -9.66
N CYS A 337 -14.36 2.60 -10.80
CA CYS A 337 -13.62 3.85 -10.91
C CYS A 337 -14.36 4.77 -11.90
N THR A 338 -14.59 6.03 -11.54
CA THR A 338 -15.30 6.98 -12.42
C THR A 338 -14.79 8.40 -12.29
N LEU A 339 -14.88 9.17 -13.37
CA LEU A 339 -14.69 10.62 -13.32
C LEU A 339 -15.91 11.29 -12.72
N THR A 340 -15.70 12.18 -11.75
CA THR A 340 -16.74 13.05 -11.21
C THR A 340 -16.81 14.31 -12.05
N GLU A 341 -18.00 14.64 -12.56
CA GLU A 341 -18.23 15.95 -13.18
C GLU A 341 -17.99 17.02 -12.11
N ARG A 342 -17.13 18.00 -12.38
CA ARG A 342 -17.10 19.22 -11.57
C ARG A 342 -18.50 19.81 -11.61
N GLU A 343 -19.09 20.08 -10.45
CA GLU A 343 -20.13 21.10 -10.38
C GLU A 343 -19.47 22.41 -10.81
N SER A 344 -19.51 22.68 -12.11
CA SER A 344 -19.17 23.99 -12.65
C SER A 344 -20.07 24.99 -11.96
N LEU A 345 -19.44 25.98 -11.32
CA LEU A 345 -20.00 27.23 -10.80
C LEU A 345 -21.31 27.59 -11.53
N LYS A 346 -22.44 27.16 -10.97
CA LYS A 346 -23.79 27.58 -11.38
C LYS A 346 -24.21 28.89 -10.73
N ASN A 347 -23.26 29.64 -10.17
CA ASN A 347 -23.44 30.98 -9.66
C ASN A 347 -22.34 31.87 -10.23
N ALA A 348 -22.49 32.26 -11.50
CA ALA A 348 -21.89 33.45 -12.08
C ALA A 348 -23.03 34.32 -12.62
#